data_AF-A0A7W1D4M4-F1
#
_entry.id   AF-A0A7W1D4M4-F1
#
_cell.length_a   1.000
_cell.length_b   1.000
_cell.length_c   1.000
_cell.angle_alpha   90.00
_cell.angle_beta   90.00
_cell.angle_gamma   90.00
#
_symmetry.space_group_name_H-M   'P 1'
#
loop_
_entity.id
_entity.type
_entity.pdbx_description
1 polymer ?
#
loop_
_entity_poly.entity_id
_entity_poly.type
_entity_poly.pdbx_seq_one_letter_code
_entity_poly.pdbx_strand_id
1 'polypeptide(L)'
;MTDEPMDRTPPPSEGPGSESSSARVGAVASSASSTSPPVGGAPSTGDATSTAGRPGTSGDVGAAQPGAFSSFVSSRRSNKSAGQLMKEVSEDFSTLFRKEIELAKLELTESISAKAKGAAIIAVAAVFGFFALIFFLFGLRDGLDTFLWKWVADLITALILLLLGGIGALIARRLLGTPIKTDMTKKTIREDVEWAKTLGKR
;
A
#
# COMPACT_ATOMS: atom_id res chain seq x y z
N MET A 1 -75.21 47.04 28.15
CA MET A 1 -75.02 47.34 26.72
C MET A 1 -73.52 47.34 26.48
N THR A 2 -72.87 46.18 26.24
CA THR A 2 -72.77 45.47 24.94
C THR A 2 -72.10 46.40 23.91
N ASP A 3 -70.89 46.14 23.41
CA ASP A 3 -70.37 44.88 22.85
C ASP A 3 -68.83 44.73 22.93
N GLU A 4 -68.41 43.47 22.93
CA GLU A 4 -67.04 42.94 22.78
C GLU A 4 -66.47 43.12 21.34
N PRO A 5 -65.17 42.84 21.11
CA PRO A 5 -64.36 43.33 20.00
C PRO A 5 -64.43 42.47 18.73
N MET A 6 -64.09 43.07 17.59
CA MET A 6 -63.87 42.35 16.32
C MET A 6 -62.39 42.42 15.92
N ASP A 7 -61.74 41.30 16.20
CA ASP A 7 -60.56 40.77 15.53
C ASP A 7 -60.75 40.75 14.00
N ARG A 8 -59.80 41.33 13.26
CA ARG A 8 -59.59 41.08 11.82
C ARG A 8 -58.10 41.10 11.52
N THR A 9 -57.43 40.05 11.95
CA THR A 9 -56.16 39.59 11.36
C THR A 9 -56.37 39.24 9.86
N PRO A 10 -55.44 39.63 8.96
CA PRO A 10 -55.57 39.34 7.54
C PRO A 10 -55.31 37.85 7.23
N PRO A 11 -55.95 37.26 6.19
CA PRO A 11 -55.68 35.88 5.80
C PRO A 11 -54.32 35.72 5.11
N PRO A 12 -53.61 34.61 5.32
CA PRO A 12 -52.43 34.26 4.54
C PRO A 12 -52.84 33.86 3.11
N SER A 13 -52.23 34.49 2.10
CA SER A 13 -52.30 34.04 0.71
C SER A 13 -51.35 32.86 0.53
N GLU A 14 -51.85 31.65 0.76
CA GLU A 14 -51.19 30.42 0.35
C GLU A 14 -51.19 30.32 -1.18
N GLY A 15 -50.01 30.20 -1.77
CA GLY A 15 -49.83 29.88 -3.18
C GLY A 15 -49.88 28.37 -3.42
N PRO A 16 -50.59 27.89 -4.45
CA PRO A 16 -50.42 26.55 -4.96
C PRO A 16 -49.79 26.60 -6.35
N GLY A 17 -48.71 25.86 -6.57
CA GLY A 17 -48.09 25.81 -7.90
C GLY A 17 -46.77 25.06 -7.96
N SER A 18 -46.73 23.85 -7.39
CA SER A 18 -45.74 22.85 -7.72
C SER A 18 -45.98 22.32 -9.14
N GLU A 19 -45.16 22.69 -10.12
CA GLU A 19 -45.05 21.93 -11.37
C GLU A 19 -43.58 21.78 -11.83
N SER A 20 -43.11 20.54 -11.68
CA SER A 20 -42.26 19.81 -12.61
C SER A 20 -40.86 20.37 -12.94
N SER A 21 -39.94 20.11 -12.01
CA SER A 21 -38.53 19.91 -12.31
C SER A 21 -38.27 18.50 -12.85
N SER A 22 -37.25 18.41 -13.71
CA SER A 22 -36.51 17.21 -14.10
C SER A 22 -36.98 16.42 -15.31
N ALA A 23 -36.79 17.05 -16.48
CA ALA A 23 -36.30 16.36 -17.65
C ALA A 23 -34.88 15.82 -17.42
N ARG A 24 -34.58 14.69 -18.09
CA ARG A 24 -33.26 14.02 -18.28
C ARG A 24 -32.83 13.03 -17.20
N VAL A 25 -33.38 11.83 -17.29
CA VAL A 25 -32.61 10.60 -17.02
C VAL A 25 -32.17 10.06 -18.38
N GLY A 26 -30.93 10.36 -18.75
CA GLY A 26 -30.26 9.72 -19.88
C GLY A 26 -29.98 8.27 -19.53
N ALA A 27 -30.69 7.35 -20.18
CA ALA A 27 -30.35 5.95 -20.19
C ALA A 27 -29.00 5.77 -20.89
N VAL A 28 -27.94 5.58 -20.10
CA VAL A 28 -26.64 5.12 -20.61
C VAL A 28 -26.72 3.61 -20.81
N ALA A 29 -26.44 3.22 -22.05
CA ALA A 29 -26.47 1.86 -22.55
C ALA A 29 -25.58 0.92 -21.73
N SER A 30 -26.17 -0.21 -21.31
CA SER A 30 -25.44 -1.38 -20.85
C SER A 30 -24.68 -1.99 -22.02
N SER A 31 -23.37 -1.77 -22.05
CA SER A 31 -22.43 -2.45 -22.94
C SER A 31 -21.92 -3.69 -22.21
N ALA A 32 -22.54 -4.85 -22.44
CA ALA A 32 -22.00 -6.12 -22.02
C ALA A 32 -21.03 -6.63 -23.09
N SER A 33 -19.73 -6.59 -22.79
CA SER A 33 -18.71 -7.27 -23.58
C SER A 33 -17.64 -7.88 -22.65
N SER A 34 -17.66 -9.21 -22.60
CA SER A 34 -16.51 -10.13 -22.54
C SER A 34 -15.39 -9.89 -21.51
N THR A 35 -15.13 -10.89 -20.68
CA THR A 35 -13.99 -11.83 -20.88
C THR A 35 -13.77 -12.67 -19.62
N SER A 36 -13.91 -13.98 -19.77
CA SER A 36 -13.63 -15.00 -18.74
C SER A 36 -12.13 -15.13 -18.42
N PRO A 37 -11.73 -15.44 -17.18
CA PRO A 37 -10.38 -15.92 -16.89
C PRO A 37 -10.31 -17.46 -16.96
N PRO A 38 -9.26 -18.07 -17.54
CA PRO A 38 -8.97 -19.48 -17.32
C PRO A 38 -8.15 -19.67 -16.03
N VAL A 39 -8.64 -20.56 -15.17
CA VAL A 39 -7.94 -21.13 -14.01
C VAL A 39 -7.41 -22.52 -14.42
N GLY A 40 -6.14 -22.78 -14.12
CA GLY A 40 -5.63 -24.15 -13.98
C GLY A 40 -4.48 -24.52 -14.92
N GLY A 41 -3.26 -24.57 -14.38
CA GLY A 41 -2.10 -25.13 -15.07
C GLY A 41 -0.86 -25.18 -14.16
N ALA A 42 -0.67 -26.32 -13.50
CA ALA A 42 0.58 -26.73 -12.84
C ALA A 42 0.86 -28.20 -13.23
N PRO A 43 2.05 -28.76 -12.98
CA PRO A 43 3.03 -29.08 -14.01
C PRO A 43 2.99 -30.55 -14.46
N SER A 44 3.34 -30.79 -15.72
CA SER A 44 3.53 -32.11 -16.31
C SER A 44 4.84 -32.75 -15.83
N THR A 45 4.72 -33.88 -15.15
CA THR A 45 5.74 -34.92 -15.01
C THR A 45 6.08 -35.51 -16.38
N GLY A 46 7.34 -35.41 -16.79
CA GLY A 46 7.86 -36.03 -18.01
C GLY A 46 8.97 -37.02 -17.67
N ASP A 47 8.58 -38.27 -17.46
CA ASP A 47 9.45 -39.43 -17.63
C ASP A 47 9.66 -39.64 -19.14
N ALA A 48 10.92 -39.70 -19.58
CA ALA A 48 11.26 -40.15 -20.92
C ALA A 48 12.54 -41.02 -20.86
N THR A 49 12.30 -42.29 -20.57
CA THR A 49 13.17 -43.41 -20.92
C THR A 49 13.40 -43.40 -22.43
N SER A 50 14.63 -43.12 -22.88
CA SER A 50 15.01 -43.27 -24.29
C SER A 50 15.95 -44.46 -24.45
N THR A 51 15.33 -45.57 -24.83
CA THR A 51 15.91 -46.87 -25.16
C THR A 51 16.54 -46.84 -26.55
N ALA A 52 17.77 -47.34 -26.61
CA ALA A 52 18.47 -48.06 -27.68
C ALA A 52 18.02 -47.90 -29.14
N GLY A 53 18.98 -47.46 -29.98
CA GLY A 53 18.95 -47.67 -31.43
C GLY A 53 20.30 -47.34 -32.08
N ARG A 54 21.18 -48.33 -32.23
CA ARG A 54 22.35 -48.28 -33.12
C ARG A 54 22.07 -49.14 -34.36
N PRO A 55 22.46 -48.68 -35.54
CA PRO A 55 23.13 -49.55 -36.52
C PRO A 55 24.48 -48.96 -36.94
N GLY A 56 25.45 -49.84 -37.18
CA GLY A 56 26.80 -49.49 -37.60
C GLY A 56 26.97 -49.40 -39.12
N THR A 57 28.09 -48.85 -39.57
CA THR A 57 29.08 -49.55 -40.44
C THR A 57 30.20 -48.60 -40.88
N SER A 58 31.42 -49.06 -40.63
CA SER A 58 32.64 -49.01 -41.46
C SER A 58 33.05 -47.75 -42.24
N GLY A 59 34.24 -47.27 -41.90
CA GLY A 59 35.32 -47.05 -42.88
C GLY A 59 35.58 -45.62 -43.32
N ASP A 60 36.49 -44.93 -42.65
CA ASP A 60 37.69 -44.32 -43.27
C ASP A 60 38.62 -43.81 -42.16
N VAL A 61 39.89 -44.22 -42.22
CA VAL A 61 40.97 -43.81 -41.32
C VAL A 61 41.84 -42.84 -42.10
N GLY A 62 41.37 -41.59 -42.20
CA GLY A 62 42.11 -40.47 -42.77
C GLY A 62 42.95 -39.77 -41.70
N ALA A 63 44.27 -39.85 -41.85
CA ALA A 63 45.26 -39.31 -40.92
C ALA A 63 45.30 -37.77 -40.86
N ALA A 64 45.67 -37.27 -39.67
CA ALA A 64 46.42 -36.04 -39.38
C ALA A 64 45.78 -34.64 -39.61
N GLN A 65 45.25 -34.05 -38.53
CA GLN A 65 45.84 -32.81 -37.94
C GLN A 65 45.29 -32.49 -36.52
N PRO A 66 45.97 -32.93 -35.45
CA PRO A 66 45.73 -32.44 -34.09
C PRO A 66 46.67 -31.27 -33.80
N GLY A 67 46.26 -30.03 -34.07
CA GLY A 67 47.14 -28.89 -33.77
C GLY A 67 46.49 -27.51 -33.79
N ALA A 68 45.45 -27.29 -34.60
CA ALA A 68 44.89 -25.95 -34.75
C ALA A 68 43.93 -25.53 -33.61
N PHE A 69 43.24 -26.47 -32.95
CA PHE A 69 42.26 -26.10 -31.92
C PHE A 69 42.88 -25.77 -30.55
N SER A 70 44.04 -26.36 -30.22
CA SER A 70 44.71 -26.11 -28.93
C SER A 70 45.48 -24.78 -28.86
N SER A 71 45.95 -24.25 -29.99
CA SER A 71 46.72 -23.00 -30.02
C SER A 71 45.83 -21.76 -29.82
N PHE A 72 44.61 -21.77 -30.36
CA PHE A 72 43.63 -20.68 -30.12
C PHE A 72 43.12 -20.63 -28.67
N VAL A 73 43.10 -21.77 -27.97
CA VAL A 73 42.72 -21.84 -26.54
C VAL A 73 43.91 -21.52 -25.62
N SER A 74 45.14 -21.88 -26.00
CA SER A 74 46.35 -21.60 -25.20
C SER A 74 46.82 -20.14 -25.26
N SER A 75 46.64 -19.43 -26.37
CA SER A 75 47.03 -18.01 -26.46
C SER A 75 46.10 -17.05 -25.69
N ARG A 76 44.96 -17.52 -25.16
CA ARG A 76 44.10 -16.73 -24.23
C ARG A 76 44.33 -17.04 -22.75
N ARG A 77 45.06 -18.10 -22.44
CA ARG A 77 45.17 -18.64 -21.06
C ARG A 77 46.55 -18.42 -20.43
N SER A 78 47.54 -17.99 -21.20
CA SER A 78 48.87 -17.68 -20.69
C SER A 78 48.97 -16.22 -20.25
N ASN A 79 48.90 -16.02 -18.93
CA ASN A 79 49.28 -14.81 -18.19
C ASN A 79 48.28 -13.64 -18.09
N LYS A 80 47.02 -13.92 -17.73
CA LYS A 80 46.28 -12.94 -16.91
C LYS A 80 47.03 -12.86 -15.57
N SER A 81 47.74 -11.76 -15.33
CA SER A 81 48.49 -11.57 -14.10
C SER A 81 47.55 -11.62 -12.88
N ALA A 82 48.08 -11.89 -11.69
CA ALA A 82 47.31 -11.85 -10.45
C ALA A 82 46.56 -10.51 -10.26
N GLY A 83 47.08 -9.41 -10.82
CA GLY A 83 46.41 -8.11 -10.83
C GLY A 83 45.19 -8.04 -11.76
N GLN A 84 45.19 -8.78 -12.87
CA GLN A 84 44.05 -8.83 -13.80
C GLN A 84 42.87 -9.62 -13.22
N LEU A 85 43.15 -10.72 -12.50
CA LEU A 85 42.14 -11.53 -11.81
C LEU A 85 41.52 -10.77 -10.62
N MET A 86 42.34 -10.06 -9.85
CA MET A 86 41.83 -9.24 -8.74
C MET A 86 40.95 -8.08 -9.25
N LYS A 87 41.28 -7.51 -10.41
CA LYS A 87 40.47 -6.48 -11.07
C LYS A 87 39.11 -7.02 -11.50
N GLU A 88 39.06 -8.19 -12.12
CA GLU A 88 37.83 -8.85 -12.58
C GLU A 88 36.91 -9.20 -11.39
N VAL A 89 37.47 -9.73 -10.29
CA VAL A 89 36.71 -10.02 -9.05
C VAL A 89 36.18 -8.74 -8.39
N SER A 90 36.95 -7.65 -8.39
CA SER A 90 36.50 -6.35 -7.84
C SER A 90 35.39 -5.73 -8.68
N GLU A 91 35.39 -5.96 -9.98
CA GLU A 91 34.41 -5.47 -10.94
C GLU A 91 33.10 -6.26 -10.83
N ASP A 92 33.19 -7.58 -10.65
CA ASP A 92 32.04 -8.46 -10.37
C ASP A 92 31.39 -8.16 -9.00
N PHE A 93 32.21 -7.94 -7.96
CA PHE A 93 31.71 -7.54 -6.65
C PHE A 93 31.01 -6.18 -6.69
N SER A 94 31.57 -5.20 -7.40
CA SER A 94 30.91 -3.90 -7.61
C SER A 94 29.58 -4.06 -8.35
N THR A 95 29.50 -4.99 -9.30
CA THR A 95 28.29 -5.27 -10.07
C THR A 95 27.20 -5.92 -9.21
N LEU A 96 27.54 -6.88 -8.36
CA LEU A 96 26.61 -7.50 -7.41
C LEU A 96 26.11 -6.47 -6.38
N PHE A 97 27.02 -5.67 -5.82
CA PHE A 97 26.64 -4.66 -4.83
C PHE A 97 25.70 -3.60 -5.41
N ARG A 98 25.92 -3.18 -6.67
CA ARG A 98 25.02 -2.28 -7.39
C ARG A 98 23.63 -2.90 -7.56
N LYS A 99 23.57 -4.19 -7.92
CA LYS A 99 22.32 -4.94 -8.11
C LYS A 99 21.55 -5.10 -6.80
N GLU A 100 22.24 -5.41 -5.69
CA GLU A 100 21.62 -5.52 -4.38
C GLU A 100 21.02 -4.18 -3.92
N ILE A 101 21.72 -3.07 -4.18
CA ILE A 101 21.21 -1.71 -3.91
C ILE A 101 20.03 -1.37 -4.81
N GLU A 102 20.09 -1.71 -6.10
CA GLU A 102 19.00 -1.46 -7.04
C GLU A 102 17.74 -2.24 -6.65
N LEU A 103 17.90 -3.51 -6.26
CA LEU A 103 16.79 -4.34 -5.79
C LEU A 103 16.24 -3.84 -4.45
N ALA A 104 17.12 -3.53 -3.49
CA ALA A 104 16.73 -2.97 -2.20
C ALA A 104 16.02 -1.62 -2.36
N LYS A 105 16.48 -0.77 -3.28
CA LYS A 105 15.82 0.49 -3.61
C LYS A 105 14.46 0.26 -4.24
N LEU A 106 14.31 -0.75 -5.11
CA LEU A 106 13.04 -1.09 -5.72
C LEU A 106 12.03 -1.59 -4.67
N GLU A 107 12.43 -2.56 -3.85
CA GLU A 107 11.59 -3.10 -2.77
C GLU A 107 11.24 -2.05 -1.72
N LEU A 108 12.20 -1.17 -1.37
CA LEU A 108 11.95 -0.05 -0.48
C LEU A 108 10.96 0.96 -1.11
N THR A 109 11.12 1.28 -2.39
CA THR A 109 10.22 2.22 -3.07
C THR A 109 8.83 1.63 -3.21
N GLU A 110 8.70 0.34 -3.51
CA GLU A 110 7.42 -0.37 -3.59
C GLU A 110 6.72 -0.43 -2.23
N SER A 111 7.45 -0.80 -1.17
CA SER A 111 6.91 -0.85 0.19
C SER A 111 6.52 0.54 0.72
N ILE A 112 7.30 1.58 0.42
CA ILE A 112 6.93 2.98 0.75
C ILE A 112 5.70 3.40 -0.05
N SER A 113 5.65 3.11 -1.35
CA SER A 113 4.55 3.51 -2.22
C SER A 113 3.24 2.84 -1.81
N ALA A 114 3.26 1.54 -1.48
CA ALA A 114 2.11 0.81 -0.99
C ALA A 114 1.60 1.39 0.35
N LYS A 115 2.51 1.64 1.29
CA LYS A 115 2.18 2.27 2.58
C LYS A 115 1.65 3.69 2.41
N ALA A 116 2.22 4.48 1.51
CA ALA A 116 1.80 5.84 1.23
C ALA A 116 0.39 5.89 0.64
N LYS A 117 0.07 5.00 -0.32
CA LYS A 117 -1.29 4.86 -0.87
C LYS A 117 -2.29 4.47 0.22
N GLY A 118 -1.94 3.50 1.07
CA GLY A 118 -2.77 3.10 2.21
C GLY A 118 -3.02 4.26 3.18
N ALA A 119 -1.95 4.98 3.55
CA ALA A 119 -2.04 6.15 4.42
C ALA A 119 -2.89 7.27 3.81
N ALA A 120 -2.79 7.51 2.49
CA ALA A 120 -3.61 8.51 1.80
C ALA A 120 -5.11 8.17 1.86
N ILE A 121 -5.48 6.91 1.60
CA ILE A 121 -6.87 6.46 1.70
C ILE A 121 -7.38 6.58 3.14
N ILE A 122 -6.56 6.18 4.13
CA ILE A 122 -6.92 6.31 5.55
C ILE A 122 -7.10 7.79 5.93
N ALA A 123 -6.25 8.69 5.45
CA ALA A 123 -6.38 10.12 5.72
C ALA A 123 -7.68 10.68 5.14
N VAL A 124 -8.02 10.34 3.90
CA VAL A 124 -9.28 10.74 3.27
C VAL A 124 -10.47 10.15 4.03
N ALA A 125 -10.44 8.85 4.34
CA ALA A 125 -11.48 8.18 5.12
C ALA A 125 -11.65 8.79 6.52
N ALA A 126 -10.56 9.22 7.17
CA ALA A 126 -10.60 9.91 8.45
C ALA A 126 -11.30 11.27 8.35
N VAL A 127 -11.02 12.05 7.29
CA VAL A 127 -11.70 13.33 7.05
C VAL A 127 -13.20 13.13 6.81
N PHE A 128 -13.57 12.19 5.92
CA PHE A 128 -14.99 11.88 5.68
C PHE A 128 -15.67 11.29 6.91
N GLY A 129 -15.00 10.41 7.66
CA GLY A 129 -15.49 9.87 8.91
C GLY A 129 -15.70 10.94 9.98
N PHE A 130 -14.82 11.94 10.04
CA PHE A 130 -14.97 13.09 10.93
C PHE A 130 -16.20 13.95 10.57
N PHE A 131 -16.40 14.26 9.29
CA PHE A 131 -17.62 14.96 8.84
C PHE A 131 -18.88 14.13 9.09
N ALA A 132 -18.85 12.84 8.78
CA ALA A 132 -19.97 11.94 9.03
C ALA A 132 -20.34 11.91 10.53
N LEU A 133 -19.34 11.91 11.42
CA LEU A 133 -19.56 11.99 12.87
C LEU A 133 -20.24 13.31 13.26
N ILE A 134 -19.79 14.46 12.73
CA ILE A 134 -20.44 15.76 12.99
C ILE A 134 -21.92 15.76 12.55
N PHE A 135 -22.20 15.32 11.32
CA PHE A 135 -23.57 15.26 10.81
C PHE A 135 -24.43 14.25 11.59
N PHE A 136 -23.84 13.12 12.00
CA PHE A 136 -24.50 12.16 12.87
C PHE A 136 -24.87 12.77 14.22
N LEU A 137 -24.00 13.58 14.83
CA LEU A 137 -24.29 14.28 16.08
C LEU A 137 -25.42 15.30 15.91
N PHE A 138 -25.45 16.06 14.82
CA PHE A 138 -26.56 16.97 14.54
C PHE A 138 -27.88 16.22 14.31
N GLY A 139 -27.86 15.15 13.51
CA GLY A 139 -29.04 14.31 13.30
C GLY A 139 -29.52 13.64 14.58
N LEU A 140 -28.61 13.22 15.45
CA LEU A 140 -28.93 12.66 16.76
C LEU A 140 -29.57 13.72 17.67
N ARG A 141 -28.99 14.92 17.72
CA ARG A 141 -29.50 16.07 18.46
C ARG A 141 -30.91 16.43 18.01
N ASP A 142 -31.11 16.63 16.71
CA ASP A 142 -32.40 17.04 16.14
C ASP A 142 -33.45 15.91 16.20
N GLY A 143 -33.02 14.65 16.08
CA GLY A 143 -33.86 13.48 16.28
C GLY A 143 -34.35 13.36 17.73
N LEU A 144 -33.47 13.60 18.70
CA LEU A 144 -33.85 13.63 20.13
C LEU A 144 -34.74 14.83 20.47
N ASP A 145 -34.54 15.98 19.82
CA ASP A 145 -35.37 17.19 19.97
C ASP A 145 -36.85 16.94 19.60
N THR A 146 -37.13 15.90 18.81
CA THR A 146 -38.52 15.51 18.46
C THR A 146 -39.25 14.85 19.63
N PHE A 147 -38.52 14.21 20.55
CA PHE A 147 -39.10 13.45 21.68
C PHE A 147 -38.84 14.09 23.04
N LEU A 148 -37.81 14.92 23.16
CA LEU A 148 -37.36 15.56 24.41
C LEU A 148 -37.22 17.07 24.24
N TRP A 149 -37.09 17.78 25.36
CA TRP A 149 -36.79 19.20 25.34
C TRP A 149 -35.39 19.46 24.79
N LYS A 150 -35.22 20.48 23.94
CA LYS A 150 -33.97 20.82 23.25
C LYS A 150 -32.71 20.77 24.12
N TRP A 151 -32.78 21.31 25.34
CA TRP A 151 -31.64 21.32 26.27
C TRP A 151 -31.25 19.92 26.77
N VAL A 152 -32.22 19.00 26.90
CA VAL A 152 -31.96 17.60 27.28
C VAL A 152 -31.31 16.85 26.13
N ALA A 153 -31.79 17.06 24.90
CA ALA A 153 -31.20 16.49 23.70
C ALA A 153 -29.73 16.90 23.55
N ASP A 154 -29.43 18.18 23.74
CA ASP A 154 -28.06 18.70 23.70
C ASP A 154 -27.16 18.07 24.78
N LEU A 155 -27.66 17.89 26.02
CA LEU A 155 -26.89 17.25 27.09
C LEU A 155 -26.61 15.77 26.83
N ILE A 156 -27.57 15.03 26.27
CA ILE A 156 -27.38 13.61 25.94
C ILE A 156 -26.35 13.48 24.82
N THR A 157 -26.44 14.28 23.76
CA THR A 157 -25.46 14.26 22.67
C THR A 157 -24.07 14.66 23.19
N ALA A 158 -23.96 15.65 24.09
CA ALA A 158 -22.71 16.02 24.72
C ALA A 158 -22.11 14.89 25.58
N LEU A 159 -22.94 14.17 26.34
CA LEU A 159 -22.50 13.03 27.15
C LEU A 159 -21.97 11.89 26.28
N ILE A 160 -22.63 11.60 25.16
CA ILE A 160 -22.16 10.60 24.18
C ILE A 160 -20.80 11.00 23.62
N LEU A 161 -20.60 12.27 23.26
CA LEU A 161 -19.32 12.76 22.76
C LEU A 161 -18.22 12.65 23.82
N LEU A 162 -18.54 12.97 25.09
CA LEU A 162 -17.61 12.83 26.21
C LEU A 162 -17.20 11.36 26.42
N LEU A 163 -18.14 10.42 26.29
CA LEU A 163 -17.87 8.99 26.39
C LEU A 163 -16.97 8.51 25.23
N LEU A 164 -17.31 8.85 23.99
CA LEU A 164 -16.50 8.48 22.82
C LEU A 164 -15.10 9.08 22.89
N GLY A 165 -15.01 10.38 23.21
CA GLY A 165 -13.74 11.09 23.39
C GLY A 165 -12.93 10.54 24.56
N GLY A 166 -13.59 10.20 25.68
CA GLY A 166 -12.96 9.60 26.85
C GLY A 166 -12.39 8.21 26.54
N ILE A 167 -13.15 7.35 25.87
CA ILE A 167 -12.67 6.02 25.43
C ILE A 167 -11.51 6.19 24.45
N GLY A 168 -11.63 7.10 23.47
CA GLY A 168 -10.56 7.41 22.52
C GLY A 168 -9.28 7.89 23.21
N ALA A 169 -9.41 8.79 24.20
CA ALA A 169 -8.30 9.28 24.99
C ALA A 169 -7.65 8.18 25.85
N LEU A 170 -8.45 7.26 26.42
CA LEU A 170 -7.92 6.11 27.17
C LEU A 170 -7.16 5.13 26.26
N ILE A 171 -7.70 4.84 25.07
CA ILE A 171 -7.02 4.00 24.07
C ILE A 171 -5.72 4.67 23.64
N ALA A 172 -5.76 5.97 23.29
CA ALA A 172 -4.57 6.74 22.93
C ALA A 172 -3.54 6.71 24.07
N ARG A 173 -3.96 6.96 25.32
CA ARG A 173 -3.08 6.90 26.48
C ARG A 173 -2.46 5.51 26.67
N ARG A 174 -3.19 4.43 26.38
CA ARG A 174 -2.65 3.06 26.44
C ARG A 174 -1.65 2.79 25.32
N LEU A 175 -1.93 3.26 24.10
CA LEU A 175 -1.07 3.10 22.93
C LEU A 175 0.22 3.92 23.07
N LEU A 176 0.12 5.17 23.51
CA LEU A 176 1.26 6.09 23.72
C LEU A 176 2.00 5.80 25.04
N GLY A 177 1.31 5.26 26.04
CA GLY A 177 1.88 4.91 27.35
C GLY A 177 2.59 3.56 27.35
N THR A 178 2.47 2.77 26.27
CA THR A 178 3.38 1.66 26.04
C THR A 178 4.71 2.30 25.62
N PRO A 179 5.79 2.21 26.42
CA PRO A 179 7.06 2.73 25.96
C PRO A 179 7.37 2.01 24.65
N ILE A 180 7.32 2.74 23.54
CA ILE A 180 8.09 2.36 22.36
C ILE A 180 9.45 2.00 22.93
N LYS A 181 9.96 0.79 22.68
CA LYS A 181 11.24 0.30 23.23
C LYS A 181 12.40 1.08 22.61
N THR A 182 12.39 2.40 22.78
CA THR A 182 13.43 3.35 22.41
C THR A 182 14.66 3.15 23.29
N ASP A 183 14.59 2.33 24.34
CA ASP A 183 15.75 1.94 25.14
C ASP A 183 16.77 1.16 24.30
N MET A 184 16.33 0.33 23.36
CA MET A 184 17.25 -0.35 22.44
C MET A 184 17.80 0.62 21.39
N THR A 185 16.96 1.47 20.80
CA THR A 185 17.41 2.47 19.82
C THR A 185 18.36 3.50 20.43
N LYS A 186 18.12 3.93 21.67
CA LYS A 186 19.02 4.86 22.39
C LYS A 186 20.32 4.17 22.81
N LYS A 187 20.29 2.88 23.17
CA LYS A 187 21.52 2.13 23.48
C LYS A 187 22.37 1.90 22.24
N THR A 188 21.79 1.42 21.13
CA THR A 188 22.50 1.24 19.87
C THR A 188 23.09 2.55 19.36
N ILE A 189 22.34 3.65 19.36
CA ILE A 189 22.87 4.96 18.96
C ILE A 189 23.98 5.45 19.92
N ARG A 190 23.90 5.15 21.23
CA ARG A 190 24.97 5.52 22.18
C ARG A 190 26.23 4.68 21.97
N GLU A 191 26.09 3.38 21.76
CA GLU A 191 27.19 2.45 21.48
C GLU A 191 27.89 2.83 20.16
N ASP A 192 27.12 3.19 19.12
CA ASP A 192 27.65 3.66 17.84
C ASP A 192 28.43 4.97 17.97
N VAL A 193 27.93 5.92 18.78
CA VAL A 193 28.60 7.20 19.06
C VAL A 193 29.85 7.00 19.91
N GLU A 194 29.82 6.11 20.90
CA GLU A 194 30.98 5.78 21.72
C GLU A 194 32.07 5.10 20.90
N TRP A 195 31.71 4.13 20.06
CA TRP A 195 32.64 3.49 19.12
C TRP A 195 33.28 4.50 18.16
N ALA A 196 32.49 5.40 17.57
CA ALA A 196 33.00 6.47 16.71
C ALA A 196 33.95 7.44 17.44
N LYS A 197 33.67 7.79 18.71
CA LYS A 197 34.58 8.61 19.53
C LYS A 197 35.90 7.91 19.83
N THR A 198 35.90 6.59 20.01
CA THR A 198 37.16 5.85 20.25
C THR A 198 38.06 5.80 19.02
N LEU A 199 37.49 5.80 17.81
CA LEU A 199 38.24 5.83 16.56
C LEU A 199 38.90 7.18 16.28
N GLY A 200 38.20 8.29 16.57
CA GLY A 200 38.75 9.63 16.38
C GLY A 200 39.84 10.04 17.38
N LYS A 201 40.15 9.18 18.36
CA LYS A 201 41.17 9.42 19.41
C LYS A 201 42.48 8.63 19.17
N ARG A 202 42.59 7.87 18.08
CA ARG A 202 43.82 7.20 17.64
C ARG A 202 44.44 7.95 16.47
#